data_AF-A0A454CWB3-F1
#
_entry.id   AF-A0A454CWB3-F1
#
_cell.length_a   1.000
_cell.length_b   1.000
_cell.length_c   1.000
_cell.angle_alpha   90.00
_cell.angle_beta   90.00
_cell.angle_gamma   90.00
#
_symmetry.space_group_name_H-M   'P 1'
#
loop_
_entity.id
_entity.type
_entity.pdbx_description
1 polymer ?
#
loop_
_entity_poly.entity_id
_entity_poly.type
_entity_poly.pdbx_seq_one_letter_code
_entity_poly.pdbx_strand_id
1 'polypeptide(L)'
;MSNEDNLNPEVLKSLASINQGQGNKAQAYLWAMVAKRFDVPLADEQQLKRMFNFAQPEKYEQLDDLAKSISKAIEKGNYSPRMIPSDL
;
A
#
# COMPACT_ATOMS: atom_id res chain seq x y z
N MET A 1 3.10 24.07 17.96
CA MET A 1 2.30 23.63 16.80
C MET A 1 2.86 22.28 16.39
N SER A 2 2.20 21.19 16.77
CA SER A 2 2.57 19.86 16.28
C SER A 2 2.17 19.82 14.80
N ASN A 3 3.15 19.66 13.91
CA ASN A 3 2.91 19.53 12.48
C ASN A 3 2.14 18.23 12.23
N GLU A 4 0.82 18.33 12.05
CA GLU A 4 -0.09 17.23 11.71
C GLU A 4 0.08 16.75 10.25
N ASP A 5 1.03 17.33 9.49
CA ASP A 5 1.10 17.23 8.03
C ASP A 5 2.36 16.56 7.44
N ASN A 6 3.17 15.85 8.23
CA ASN A 6 4.35 15.15 7.69
C ASN A 6 4.28 13.64 7.93
N LEU A 7 3.37 12.97 7.21
CA LEU A 7 3.55 11.55 6.97
C LEU A 7 4.90 11.38 6.28
N ASN A 8 5.84 10.69 6.93
CA ASN A 8 7.08 10.29 6.27
C ASN A 8 6.75 9.16 5.28
N PRO A 9 6.84 9.37 3.94
CA PRO A 9 6.48 8.37 2.95
C PRO A 9 7.31 7.09 3.05
N GLU A 10 8.52 7.15 3.62
CA GLU A 10 9.39 5.99 3.88
C GLU A 10 8.75 4.97 4.85
N VAL A 11 7.80 5.40 5.69
CA VAL A 11 7.03 4.48 6.55
C VAL A 11 6.19 3.52 5.71
N LEU A 12 5.63 4.01 4.60
CA LEU A 12 4.80 3.19 3.69
C LEU A 12 5.64 2.11 2.98
N LYS A 13 6.86 2.47 2.59
CA LYS A 13 7.84 1.51 2.06
C LYS A 13 8.22 0.46 3.10
N SER A 14 8.46 0.90 4.33
CA SER A 14 8.77 -0.02 5.44
C SER A 14 7.64 -1.01 5.68
N LEU A 15 6.38 -0.57 5.62
CA LEU A 15 5.20 -1.45 5.73
C LEU A 15 5.14 -2.49 4.61
N ALA A 16 5.47 -2.11 3.37
CA ALA A 16 5.59 -3.05 2.26
C ALA A 16 6.69 -4.09 2.51
N SER A 17 7.88 -3.65 2.92
CA SER A 17 9.00 -4.55 3.21
C SER A 17 8.74 -5.51 4.37
N ILE A 18 8.12 -5.04 5.45
CA ILE A 18 7.76 -5.87 6.61
C ILE A 18 6.78 -6.98 6.17
N ASN A 19 5.72 -6.61 5.45
CA ASN A 19 4.74 -7.60 4.98
C ASN A 19 5.35 -8.58 3.98
N GLN A 20 6.26 -8.12 3.12
CA GLN A 20 6.98 -8.99 2.21
C GLN A 20 7.84 -10.01 2.97
N GLY A 21 8.56 -9.56 3.99
CA GLY A 21 9.37 -10.43 4.86
C GLY A 21 8.53 -11.44 5.66
N GLN A 22 7.28 -11.11 5.96
CA GLN A 22 6.32 -12.00 6.64
C GLN A 22 5.60 -12.96 5.68
N GLY A 23 5.80 -12.85 4.37
CA GLY A 23 5.07 -13.64 3.37
C GLY A 23 3.65 -13.15 3.08
N ASN A 24 3.24 -12.00 3.65
CA ASN A 24 1.94 -11.37 3.45
C ASN A 24 1.90 -10.64 2.10
N LYS A 25 1.93 -11.40 1.01
CA LYS A 25 2.09 -10.91 -0.37
C LYS A 25 1.05 -9.84 -0.75
N ALA A 26 -0.22 -10.04 -0.38
CA ALA A 26 -1.30 -9.10 -0.65
C ALA A 26 -1.09 -7.76 0.08
N GLN A 27 -0.73 -7.80 1.36
CA GLN A 27 -0.45 -6.60 2.13
C GLN A 27 0.82 -5.89 1.66
N ALA A 28 1.86 -6.63 1.27
CA ALA A 28 3.07 -6.07 0.72
C ALA A 28 2.81 -5.30 -0.59
N TYR A 29 2.03 -5.89 -1.50
CA TYR A 29 1.59 -5.21 -2.72
C TYR A 29 0.74 -3.98 -2.40
N LEU A 30 -0.24 -4.12 -1.50
CA LEU A 30 -1.10 -3.02 -1.05
C LEU A 30 -0.26 -1.82 -0.59
N TRP A 31 0.68 -2.03 0.33
CA TRP A 31 1.51 -0.96 0.87
C TRP A 31 2.49 -0.38 -0.17
N ALA A 32 2.97 -1.18 -1.13
CA ALA A 32 3.75 -0.67 -2.25
C ALA A 32 2.91 0.28 -3.13
N MET A 33 1.65 -0.06 -3.37
CA MET A 33 0.72 0.78 -4.13
C MET A 33 0.29 2.04 -3.38
N VAL A 34 0.15 1.97 -2.05
CA VAL A 34 -0.06 3.16 -1.21
C VAL A 34 1.19 4.05 -1.27
N ALA A 35 2.38 3.52 -1.03
CA ALA A 35 3.64 4.27 -1.07
C ALA A 35 3.87 4.98 -2.42
N LYS A 36 3.57 4.31 -3.54
CA LYS A 36 3.66 4.89 -4.88
C LYS A 36 2.80 6.15 -5.04
N ARG A 37 1.64 6.23 -4.39
CA ARG A 37 0.74 7.40 -4.43
C ARG A 37 1.25 8.59 -3.60
N PHE A 38 2.23 8.36 -2.73
CA PHE A 38 2.95 9.40 -1.98
C PHE A 38 4.33 9.68 -2.60
N ASP A 39 4.47 9.45 -3.90
CA ASP A 39 5.68 9.71 -4.69
C ASP A 39 6.96 8.98 -4.20
N VAL A 40 6.80 7.90 -3.44
CA VAL A 40 7.94 7.06 -3.03
C VAL A 40 8.53 6.40 -4.27
N PRO A 41 9.85 6.53 -4.52
CA PRO A 41 10.51 5.93 -5.67
C PRO A 41 10.47 4.41 -5.58
N LEU A 42 9.61 3.81 -6.40
CA LEU A 42 9.36 2.37 -6.50
C LEU A 42 9.28 1.96 -7.97
N ALA A 43 9.27 0.65 -8.21
CA ALA A 43 9.00 0.09 -9.52
C ALA A 43 7.65 0.58 -10.11
N ASP A 44 7.55 0.56 -11.45
CA ASP A 44 6.28 0.88 -12.10
C ASP A 44 5.19 -0.16 -11.78
N GLU A 45 3.91 0.15 -12.02
CA GLU A 45 2.83 -0.77 -11.66
C GLU A 45 2.92 -2.10 -12.42
N GLN A 46 3.37 -2.09 -13.68
CA GLN A 46 3.50 -3.32 -14.45
C GLN A 46 4.62 -4.21 -13.89
N GLN A 47 5.74 -3.61 -13.49
CA GLN A 47 6.84 -4.28 -12.81
C GLN A 47 6.41 -4.84 -11.46
N LEU A 48 5.66 -4.08 -10.66
CA LEU A 48 5.09 -4.55 -9.40
C LEU A 48 4.14 -5.72 -9.64
N LYS A 49 3.22 -5.63 -10.60
CA LYS A 49 2.31 -6.73 -10.96
C LYS A 49 3.09 -7.98 -11.37
N ARG A 50 4.14 -7.85 -12.18
CA ARG A 50 5.01 -8.99 -12.53
C ARG A 50 5.74 -9.59 -11.33
N MET A 51 6.29 -8.75 -10.46
CA MET A 51 7.02 -9.20 -9.25
C MET A 51 6.09 -9.93 -8.28
N PHE A 52 4.86 -9.42 -8.11
CA PHE A 52 3.88 -9.95 -7.19
C PHE A 52 3.01 -11.07 -7.77
N ASN A 53 2.96 -11.29 -9.08
CA ASN A 53 2.41 -12.48 -9.75
C ASN A 53 1.26 -13.20 -8.98
N PHE A 54 0.14 -12.51 -8.73
CA PHE A 54 -1.08 -13.12 -8.19
C PHE A 54 -1.75 -13.99 -9.26
N ALA A 55 -2.35 -15.10 -8.82
CA ALA A 55 -3.02 -16.04 -9.71
C ALA A 55 -4.32 -15.49 -10.32
N GLN A 56 -4.99 -14.59 -9.60
CA GLN A 56 -6.25 -13.96 -10.01
C GLN A 56 -5.94 -12.50 -10.41
N PRO A 57 -6.09 -12.13 -11.69
CA PRO A 57 -5.85 -10.76 -12.15
C PRO A 57 -6.71 -9.71 -11.43
N GLU A 58 -7.94 -10.08 -11.04
CA GLU A 58 -8.88 -9.21 -10.34
C GLU A 58 -8.34 -8.75 -8.99
N LYS A 59 -7.42 -9.53 -8.38
CA LYS A 59 -6.79 -9.18 -7.12
C LYS A 59 -5.96 -7.89 -7.23
N TYR A 60 -5.39 -7.61 -8.39
CA TYR A 60 -4.66 -6.35 -8.59
C TYR A 60 -5.61 -5.15 -8.54
N GLU A 61 -6.74 -5.21 -9.22
CA GLU A 61 -7.73 -4.12 -9.24
C GLU A 61 -8.28 -3.87 -7.84
N GLN A 62 -8.64 -4.94 -7.11
CA GLN A 62 -9.11 -4.84 -5.72
C GLN A 62 -8.08 -4.17 -4.81
N LEU A 63 -6.82 -4.56 -4.91
CA LEU A 63 -5.74 -3.98 -4.10
C LEU A 63 -5.40 -2.56 -4.53
N ASP A 64 -5.50 -2.22 -5.81
CA ASP A 64 -5.27 -0.87 -6.34
C ASP A 64 -6.38 0.10 -5.87
N ASP A 65 -7.63 -0.35 -5.84
CA ASP A 65 -8.78 0.40 -5.31
C ASP A 65 -8.71 0.58 -3.79
N LEU A 66 -8.30 -0.47 -3.07
CA LEU A 66 -8.06 -0.39 -1.63
C LEU A 66 -6.90 0.58 -1.34
N ALA A 67 -5.79 0.50 -2.08
CA ALA A 67 -4.67 1.41 -1.94
C ALA A 67 -5.10 2.87 -2.14
N LYS A 68 -5.92 3.14 -3.17
CA LYS A 68 -6.48 4.48 -3.42
C LYS A 68 -7.33 4.98 -2.25
N SER A 69 -8.15 4.11 -1.66
CA SER A 69 -9.01 4.45 -0.53
C SER A 69 -8.20 4.72 0.74
N ILE A 70 -7.17 3.90 0.99
CA ILE A 70 -6.24 4.06 2.11
C ILE A 70 -5.42 5.35 1.95
N SER A 71 -4.83 5.61 0.78
CA SER A 71 -4.05 6.83 0.54
C SER A 71 -4.88 8.08 0.84
N LYS A 72 -6.12 8.15 0.33
CA LYS A 72 -7.04 9.27 0.62
C LYS A 72 -7.38 9.41 2.10
N ALA A 73 -7.48 8.30 2.83
CA ALA A 73 -7.75 8.35 4.27
C ALA A 73 -6.52 8.81 5.06
N ILE A 74 -5.32 8.39 4.66
CA ILE A 74 -4.05 8.83 5.23
C ILE A 74 -3.86 10.34 5.00
N GLU A 75 -4.04 10.82 3.77
CA GLU A 75 -3.98 12.25 3.41
C GLU A 75 -4.94 13.11 4.24
N LYS A 76 -6.09 12.56 4.63
CA LYS A 76 -7.10 13.24 5.43
C LYS A 76 -6.96 13.03 6.94
N GLY A 77 -5.92 12.33 7.41
CA GLY A 77 -5.74 11.98 8.82
C GLY A 77 -6.77 11.01 9.40
N ASN A 78 -7.57 10.34 8.55
CA ASN A 78 -8.69 9.47 8.94
C ASN A 78 -8.40 7.97 8.71
N TYR A 79 -7.14 7.61 8.49
CA TYR A 79 -6.76 6.21 8.30
C TYR A 79 -7.05 5.37 9.55
N SER A 80 -7.60 4.17 9.34
CA SER A 80 -7.75 3.15 10.38
C SER A 80 -7.29 1.80 9.85
N PRO A 81 -6.55 0.99 10.63
CA PRO A 81 -6.20 -0.39 10.24
C PRO A 81 -7.40 -1.27 9.88
N ARG A 82 -8.59 -0.96 10.44
CA ARG A 82 -9.85 -1.65 10.12
C ARG A 82 -10.33 -1.46 8.68
N MET A 83 -9.73 -0.53 7.93
CA MET A 83 -10.01 -0.35 6.51
C MET A 83 -9.42 -1.47 5.65
N ILE A 84 -8.44 -2.22 6.17
CA ILE A 84 -7.86 -3.38 5.50
C ILE A 84 -8.67 -4.63 5.92
N PRO A 85 -9.27 -5.36 4.97
CA PRO A 85 -9.93 -6.64 5.25
C PRO A 85 -9.01 -7.61 5.99
N SER A 86 -9.56 -8.36 6.95
CA SER A 86 -8.77 -9.31 7.76
C SER A 86 -8.34 -10.56 6.98
N ASP A 87 -8.94 -10.80 5.81
CA ASP A 87 -8.79 -11.96 4.93
C ASP A 87 -8.04 -11.65 3.62
N LEU A 88 -7.27 -10.56 3.60
CA LEU A 88 -6.55 -10.06 2.42
C LEU A 88 -5.56 -11.05 1.78
#